data_AF-A0A522WDL7-F1
#
_entry.id   AF-A0A522WDL7-F1
#
_cell.length_a   1.000
_cell.length_b   1.000
_cell.length_c   1.000
_cell.angle_alpha   90.00
_cell.angle_beta   90.00
_cell.angle_gamma   90.00
#
_symmetry.space_group_name_H-M   'P 1'
#
loop_
_entity.id
_entity.type
_entity.pdbx_description
1 polymer ?
#
loop_
_entity_poly.entity_id
_entity_poly.type
_entity_poly.pdbx_seq_one_letter_code
_entity_poly.pdbx_strand_id
1 'polypeptide(L)' 'METATTNEGWVYLKNSPKWHYIRNRTSLCNKFLYLGTQELEQGNNNSPDNCAVCRKKLEKEKAEVNS' A
#
# COMPACT_ATOMS: atom_id res chain seq x y z
N MET A 1 -15.09 -19.65 6.97
CA MET A 1 -14.15 -18.63 7.48
C MET A 1 -13.85 -17.74 6.29
N GLU A 2 -14.60 -16.64 6.14
CA GLU A 2 -14.31 -15.67 5.09
C GLU A 2 -12.98 -15.01 5.45
N THR A 3 -11.94 -15.33 4.70
CA THR A 3 -10.70 -14.56 4.68
C THR A 3 -11.11 -13.17 4.22
N ALA A 4 -11.33 -12.25 5.16
CA ALA A 4 -11.62 -10.86 4.86
C ALA A 4 -10.59 -10.41 3.84
N THR A 5 -11.04 -10.20 2.59
CA THR A 5 -10.20 -9.73 1.51
C THR A 5 -9.60 -8.43 2.00
N THR A 6 -8.33 -8.49 2.40
CA THR A 6 -7.60 -7.35 2.94
C THR A 6 -7.67 -6.30 1.86
N ASN A 7 -8.48 -5.27 2.10
CA ASN A 7 -8.70 -4.20 1.15
C ASN A 7 -7.47 -3.28 1.21
N GLU A 8 -6.37 -3.80 0.67
CA GLU A 8 -5.04 -3.20 0.63
C GLU A 8 -4.58 -3.03 -0.81
N GLY A 9 -3.62 -2.14 -1.08
CA GLY A 9 -3.09 -1.90 -2.42
C GLY A 9 -2.66 -0.45 -2.62
N TRP A 10 -2.21 -0.10 -3.83
CA TRP A 10 -1.69 1.22 -4.15
C TRP A 10 -2.82 2.20 -4.53
N VAL A 11 -2.70 3.44 -4.06
CA VAL A 11 -3.53 4.56 -4.52
C VAL A 11 -2.68 5.79 -4.76
N TYR A 12 -3.00 6.53 -5.82
CA TYR A 12 -2.38 7.82 -6.11
C TYR A 12 -3.10 8.93 -5.33
N LEU A 13 -2.39 9.59 -4.42
CA LEU A 13 -2.96 10.69 -3.63
C LEU A 13 -2.67 12.03 -4.29
N LYS A 14 -3.70 12.82 -4.64
CA LYS A 14 -3.51 14.12 -5.32
C LYS A 14 -2.68 15.13 -4.51
N ASN A 15 -2.69 15.02 -3.17
CA ASN A 15 -1.93 15.90 -2.28
C ASN A 15 -0.47 15.45 -2.04
N SER A 16 -0.08 14.27 -2.53
CA SER A 16 1.28 13.74 -2.43
C SER A 16 1.57 12.98 -3.71
N PRO A 17 2.32 13.53 -4.68
CA PRO A 17 2.45 13.01 -6.04
C PRO A 17 3.30 11.74 -6.11
N LYS A 18 2.84 10.69 -5.43
CA LYS A 18 3.39 9.35 -5.33
C LYS A 18 2.25 8.38 -5.04
N TRP A 19 2.45 7.13 -5.42
CA TRP A 19 1.55 6.05 -5.04
C TRP A 19 1.82 5.61 -3.60
N HIS A 20 0.77 5.47 -2.80
CA HIS A 20 0.86 5.02 -1.41
C HIS A 20 0.14 3.69 -1.25
N TYR A 21 0.82 2.70 -0.67
CA TYR A 21 0.19 1.42 -0.32
C TYR A 21 -0.68 1.60 0.91
N ILE A 22 -1.98 1.39 0.77
CA ILE A 22 -2.97 1.43 1.84
C ILE A 22 -3.17 0.01 2.35
N ARG A 23 -3.22 -0.15 3.67
CA ARG A 23 -3.63 -1.37 4.37
C ARG A 23 -4.46 -0.95 5.57
N ASN A 24 -5.63 -1.55 5.78
CA ASN A 24 -6.53 -1.17 6.87
C ASN A 24 -6.82 0.33 6.90
N ARG A 25 -7.12 0.91 5.72
CA ARG A 25 -7.39 2.35 5.51
C ARG A 25 -6.22 3.30 5.81
N THR A 26 -5.02 2.80 6.11
CA THR A 26 -3.86 3.66 6.40
C THR A 26 -2.70 3.32 5.46
N SER A 27 -1.96 4.34 5.03
CA SER A 27 -0.74 4.12 4.24
C SER A 27 0.32 3.39 5.06
N LEU A 28 1.12 2.50 4.46
CA LEU A 28 2.24 1.85 5.16
C LEU A 28 3.28 2.84 5.71
N CYS A 29 3.41 4.02 5.10
CA CYS A 29 4.28 5.07 5.63
C CYS A 29 3.71 5.80 6.85
N ASN A 30 2.50 5.45 7.31
CA ASN A 30 1.77 6.03 8.45
C ASN A 30 1.49 7.54 8.32
N LYS A 31 1.49 8.08 7.09
CA LYS A 31 1.27 9.52 6.85
C LYS A 31 -0.13 9.86 6.34
N PHE A 32 -0.82 8.90 5.74
CA PHE A 32 -2.09 9.13 5.08
C PHE A 32 -3.15 8.15 5.57
N LEU A 33 -4.31 8.69 5.92
CA LEU A 33 -5.54 7.94 6.10
C LEU A 33 -6.31 7.98 4.78
N TYR A 34 -6.69 6.82 4.27
CA TYR A 34 -7.48 6.65 3.05
C TYR A 34 -8.92 6.32 3.42
N LEU A 35 -9.81 7.29 3.18
CA LEU A 35 -11.26 7.17 3.39
C LEU A 35 -12.01 6.93 2.08
N GLY A 36 -11.30 6.72 0.97
CA GLY A 36 -11.91 6.42 -0.32
C GLY A 36 -12.49 5.02 -0.37
N THR A 37 -13.44 4.83 -1.28
CA THR A 37 -14.05 3.52 -1.59
C THR A 37 -13.54 2.94 -2.91
N GLN A 38 -12.58 3.61 -3.56
CA GLN A 38 -12.02 3.16 -4.82
C GLN A 38 -11.19 1.90 -4.60
N GLU A 39 -11.22 1.01 -5.58
CA GLU A 39 -10.37 -0.17 -5.62
C GLU A 39 -8.88 0.23 -5.59
N LEU A 40 -8.11 -0.49 -4.80
CA LEU A 40 -6.69 -0.25 -4.63
C LEU A 40 -5.90 -1.12 -5.61
N GLU A 41 -4.95 -0.51 -6.32
CA GLU A 41 -4.17 -1.20 -7.35
C GLU A 41 -3.28 -2.28 -6.71
N GLN A 42 -3.41 -3.51 -7.21
CA GLN A 42 -2.57 -4.63 -6.80
C GLN A 42 -1.29 -4.69 -7.65
N GLY A 43 -0.18 -5.08 -7.01
CA GLY A 43 1.08 -5.30 -7.72
C GLY A 43 1.88 -4.01 -7.93
N ASN A 44 2.69 -3.96 -9.00
CA ASN A 44 3.57 -2.83 -9.34
C ASN A 44 4.44 -2.29 -8.17
N ASN A 45 4.81 -3.15 -7.23
CA ASN A 45 5.44 -2.74 -5.97
C ASN A 45 6.78 -2.03 -6.17
N ASN A 46 7.47 -2.34 -7.27
CA ASN A 46 8.83 -1.87 -7.55
C ASN A 46 8.87 -0.53 -8.30
N SER A 47 7.73 0.05 -8.67
CA SER A 47 7.67 1.33 -9.40
C SER A 47 8.43 2.45 -8.65
N PRO A 48 9.21 3.28 -9.36
CA PRO A 48 9.86 4.47 -8.78
C PRO A 48 8.85 5.56 -8.37
N ASP A 49 7.63 5.53 -8.91
CA ASP A 49 6.54 6.46 -8.58
C ASP A 49 5.88 6.12 -7.23
N ASN A 50 6.18 4.94 -6.69
CA ASN A 50 5.72 4.54 -5.38
C ASN A 50 6.45 5.31 -4.27
N CYS A 51 5.74 5.54 -3.17
CA CYS A 51 6.33 6.01 -1.94
C CYS A 51 7.42 5.03 -1.49
N ALA A 52 8.68 5.51 -1.49
CA ALA A 52 9.84 4.68 -1.16
C ALA A 52 9.74 4.01 0.22
N VAL A 53 9.09 4.66 1.19
CA VAL A 53 8.85 4.09 2.54
C VAL A 53 7.85 2.93 2.47
N CYS A 54 6.74 3.11 1.75
CA CYS A 54 5.74 2.05 1.56
C CYS A 54 6.37 0.86 0.84
N ARG A 55 7.15 1.10 -0.23
CA ARG A 55 7.86 0.06 -0.98
C ARG A 55 8.79 -0.76 -0.10
N LYS A 56 9.67 -0.09 0.66
CA LYS A 56 10.64 -0.77 1.55
C LYS A 56 9.96 -1.61 2.64
N LYS A 57 8.87 -1.11 3.24
CA LYS A 57 8.11 -1.86 4.25
C LYS A 57 7.46 -3.10 3.64
N LEU A 58 6.80 -2.93 2.49
CA LEU A 58 6.16 -4.04 1.79
C LEU A 58 7.17 -5.11 1.35
N GLU A 59 8.34 -4.69 0.86
CA GLU A 59 9.43 -5.60 0.51
C GLU A 59 9.96 -6.37 1.74
N LYS A 60 10.17 -5.67 2.87
CA LYS A 60 10.60 -6.30 4.12
C LYS A 60 9.59 -7.34 4.61
N GLU A 61 8.30 -7.00 4.64
CA GLU A 61 7.24 -7.93 5.06
C GLU A 61 7.18 -9.16 4.14
N LYS A 62 7.35 -8.98 2.83
CA LYS A 62 7.39 -10.09 1.88
C LYS A 62 8.62 -10.98 2.08
N ALA A 63 9.77 -10.41 2.42
CA ALA A 63 10.96 -11.18 2.74
C ALA A 63 10.78 -11.99 4.04
N GLU A 64 10.13 -11.41 5.06
CA GLU A 64 9.87 -12.07 6.35
C GLU A 64 8.83 -13.19 6.23
N VAL A 65 7.80 -13.04 5.39
CA VAL A 65 6.80 -14.10 5.14
C VAL A 65 7.39 -15.28 4.35
N ASN A 66 8.45 -15.05 3.58
CA ASN A 66 9.10 -16.04 2.74
C ASN A 66 10.34 -16.71 3.39
N SER A 67 10.64 -16.41 4.67
CA SER A 67 11.79 -16.95 5.43
C SER A 67 11.40 -17.96 6.50
#